data_AF-A0ABD3NQ29-F1
#
_entry.id   AF-A0ABD3NQ29-F1
#
_cell.length_a   1.000
_cell.length_b   1.000
_cell.length_c   1.000
_cell.angle_alpha   90.00
_cell.angle_beta   90.00
_cell.angle_gamma   90.00
#
_symmetry.space_group_name_H-M   'P 1'
#
loop_
_entity.id
_entity.type
_entity.pdbx_description
1 polymer ?
#
loop_
_entity_poly.entity_id
_entity_poly.type
_entity_poly.pdbx_seq_one_letter_code
_entity_poly.pdbx_strand_id
1 'polypeptide(L)'
;MDEVPLAQIFQRAMVLQRSGIRDDAIKAYEEFLQVAELHNVDPSLYAEVYANMGAIFAMQGKDSDTKERKHEIRQKAKASFQKAVEYRPGLGTAWVNLALLLLAEGKDNSGYDAFAVEKVLKEARSCCERALGMENEDKRSWQLANKLIGDIDVMMKQNNVQKPFQ
;
A
#
# COMPACT_ATOMS: atom_id res chain seq x y z
N MET A 1 23.99 -27.70 5.80
CA MET A 1 23.56 -26.29 5.89
C MET A 1 22.09 -26.34 5.55
N ASP A 2 21.24 -26.26 6.57
CA ASP A 2 19.80 -26.43 6.35
C ASP A 2 19.29 -25.28 5.47
N GLU A 3 18.59 -25.63 4.40
CA GLU A 3 18.00 -24.66 3.48
C GLU A 3 16.98 -23.82 4.24
N VAL A 4 17.19 -22.50 4.29
CA VAL A 4 16.26 -21.60 4.97
C VAL A 4 14.92 -21.66 4.21
N PRO A 5 13.81 -22.07 4.84
CA PRO A 5 12.57 -22.43 4.12
C PRO A 5 11.77 -21.20 3.66
N LEU A 6 12.39 -20.03 3.49
CA LEU A 6 11.74 -18.77 3.12
C LEU A 6 10.84 -18.90 1.90
N ALA A 7 11.33 -19.59 0.85
CA ALA A 7 10.53 -19.83 -0.34
C ALA A 7 9.25 -20.62 -0.02
N GLN A 8 9.33 -21.64 0.83
CA GLN A 8 8.18 -22.47 1.22
C GLN A 8 7.18 -21.67 2.07
N ILE A 9 7.67 -20.88 3.04
CA ILE A 9 6.83 -20.01 3.88
C ILE A 9 6.13 -18.97 3.00
N PHE A 10 6.85 -18.34 2.08
CA PHE A 10 6.27 -17.35 1.15
C PHE A 10 5.20 -17.96 0.25
N GLN A 11 5.45 -19.13 -0.34
CA GLN A 11 4.44 -19.82 -1.16
C GLN A 11 3.20 -20.17 -0.34
N ARG A 12 3.37 -20.63 0.91
CA ARG A 12 2.24 -20.89 1.83
C ARG A 12 1.43 -19.62 2.06
N ALA A 13 2.08 -18.50 2.38
CA ALA A 13 1.42 -17.22 2.60
C ALA A 13 0.63 -16.76 1.37
N MET A 14 1.22 -16.88 0.18
CA MET A 14 0.58 -16.55 -1.10
C MET A 14 -0.67 -17.41 -1.37
N VAL A 15 -0.61 -18.71 -1.09
CA VAL A 15 -1.76 -19.62 -1.24
C VAL A 15 -2.89 -19.25 -0.27
N LEU A 16 -2.56 -18.95 0.98
CA LEU A 16 -3.53 -18.51 1.99
C LEU A 16 -4.19 -17.19 1.57
N GLN A 17 -3.39 -16.23 1.09
CA GLN A 17 -3.89 -14.95 0.59
C GLN A 17 -4.85 -15.13 -0.59
N ARG A 18 -4.46 -15.92 -1.59
CA ARG A 18 -5.30 -16.19 -2.79
C ARG A 18 -6.57 -16.97 -2.44
N SER A 19 -6.53 -17.79 -1.40
CA SER A 19 -7.70 -18.51 -0.88
C SER A 19 -8.62 -17.63 -0.01
N GLY A 20 -8.24 -16.37 0.23
CA GLY A 20 -9.01 -15.45 1.07
C GLY A 20 -8.85 -15.67 2.57
N ILE A 21 -7.96 -16.58 2.99
CA ILE A 21 -7.67 -16.88 4.40
C ILE A 21 -6.67 -15.83 4.92
N ARG A 22 -7.14 -14.59 5.04
CA ARG A 22 -6.31 -13.40 5.24
C ARG A 22 -5.49 -13.43 6.53
N ASP A 23 -6.09 -13.84 7.65
CA ASP A 23 -5.40 -13.84 8.94
C ASP A 23 -4.25 -14.86 8.98
N ASP A 24 -4.45 -16.05 8.40
CA ASP A 24 -3.38 -17.04 8.33
C ASP A 24 -2.30 -16.67 7.30
N ALA A 25 -2.67 -15.94 6.24
CA ALA A 25 -1.69 -15.37 5.31
C ALA A 25 -0.79 -14.35 6.03
N ILE A 26 -1.35 -13.48 6.88
CA ILE A 26 -0.58 -12.54 7.70
C ILE A 26 0.38 -13.29 8.64
N LYS A 27 -0.10 -14.31 9.37
CA LYS A 27 0.77 -15.12 10.25
C LYS A 27 1.93 -15.77 9.48
N ALA A 28 1.66 -16.28 8.28
CA ALA A 28 2.69 -16.87 7.43
C ALA A 28 3.71 -15.82 6.94
N TYR A 29 3.28 -14.60 6.63
CA TYR A 29 4.20 -13.52 6.32
C TYR A 29 5.00 -13.05 7.54
N GLU A 30 4.42 -13.00 8.73
CA GLU A 30 5.13 -12.70 9.97
C GLU A 30 6.20 -13.76 10.28
N GLU A 31 5.87 -15.04 10.10
CA GLU A 31 6.82 -16.16 10.19
C GLU A 31 7.96 -16.00 9.17
N PHE A 32 7.64 -15.63 7.92
CA PHE A 32 8.66 -15.35 6.91
C PHE A 32 9.62 -14.25 7.39
N LEU A 33 9.09 -13.14 7.90
CA LEU A 33 9.90 -12.00 8.33
C LEU A 33 10.80 -12.38 9.50
N GLN A 34 10.29 -13.12 10.49
CA GLN A 34 11.09 -13.60 11.62
C GLN A 34 12.26 -14.47 11.16
N VAL A 35 12.02 -15.40 10.23
CA VAL A 35 13.08 -16.26 9.68
C VAL A 35 14.07 -15.44 8.86
N ALA A 36 13.60 -14.49 8.05
CA ALA A 36 14.46 -13.64 7.23
C ALA A 36 15.38 -12.76 8.10
N GLU A 37 14.84 -12.16 9.16
CA GLU A 37 15.59 -11.36 10.13
C GLU A 37 16.61 -12.21 10.91
N LEU A 38 16.20 -13.39 11.40
CA LEU A 38 17.08 -14.33 12.12
C LEU A 38 18.30 -14.74 11.27
N HIS A 39 18.10 -14.90 9.97
CA HIS A 39 19.15 -15.29 9.03
C HIS A 39 19.86 -14.11 8.37
N ASN A 40 19.60 -12.87 8.82
CA ASN A 40 20.19 -11.64 8.28
C ASN A 40 20.03 -11.50 6.76
N VAL A 41 18.88 -11.92 6.23
CA VAL A 41 18.57 -11.73 4.81
C VAL A 41 18.42 -10.24 4.54
N ASP A 42 18.95 -9.79 3.40
CA ASP A 42 18.81 -8.41 2.96
C ASP A 42 17.32 -8.04 2.84
N PRO A 43 16.84 -7.01 3.58
CA PRO A 43 15.45 -6.54 3.50
C PRO A 43 14.95 -6.19 2.10
N SER A 44 15.85 -5.74 1.22
CA SER A 44 15.49 -5.43 -0.16
C SER A 44 14.92 -6.65 -0.88
N LEU A 45 15.34 -7.87 -0.52
CA LEU A 45 14.90 -9.13 -1.15
C LEU A 45 13.49 -9.55 -0.74
N TYR A 46 12.99 -9.07 0.41
CA TYR A 46 11.65 -9.41 0.91
C TYR A 46 10.72 -8.22 1.10
N ALA A 47 11.02 -7.07 0.50
CA ALA A 47 10.13 -5.91 0.44
C ALA A 47 8.69 -6.27 -0.04
N GLU A 48 8.55 -7.25 -0.96
CA GLU A 48 7.26 -7.71 -1.46
C GLU A 48 6.36 -8.33 -0.37
N VAL A 49 6.95 -8.92 0.68
CA VAL A 49 6.20 -9.46 1.82
C VAL A 49 5.41 -8.34 2.51
N TYR A 50 6.06 -7.19 2.74
CA TYR A 50 5.39 -6.02 3.31
C TYR A 50 4.32 -5.46 2.38
N ALA A 51 4.55 -5.43 1.06
CA ALA A 51 3.54 -5.01 0.11
C ALA A 51 2.30 -5.93 0.13
N ASN A 52 2.50 -7.25 0.22
CA ASN A 52 1.41 -8.22 0.31
C ASN A 52 0.62 -8.10 1.62
N MET A 53 1.31 -7.97 2.76
CA MET A 53 0.66 -7.71 4.05
C MET A 53 -0.14 -6.41 4.01
N GLY A 54 0.43 -5.33 3.44
CA GLY A 54 -0.26 -4.05 3.29
C GLY A 54 -1.54 -4.16 2.47
N ALA A 55 -1.52 -4.95 1.38
CA ALA A 55 -2.71 -5.21 0.57
C ALA A 55 -3.79 -5.96 1.35
N ILE A 56 -3.41 -6.97 2.13
CA ILE A 56 -4.34 -7.71 2.99
C ILE A 56 -4.98 -6.78 4.03
N PHE A 57 -4.18 -5.95 4.72
CA PHE A 57 -4.69 -4.97 5.66
C PHE A 57 -5.61 -3.95 4.98
N ALA A 58 -5.26 -3.42 3.81
CA ALA A 58 -6.11 -2.50 3.07
C ALA A 58 -7.49 -3.12 2.75
N MET A 59 -7.53 -4.40 2.37
CA MET A 59 -8.77 -5.15 2.17
C MET A 59 -9.55 -5.32 3.48
N GLN A 60 -8.90 -5.71 4.57
CA GLN A 60 -9.56 -5.85 5.88
C GLN A 60 -10.11 -4.52 6.41
N GLY A 61 -9.42 -3.41 6.18
CA GLY A 61 -9.88 -2.08 6.58
C GLY A 61 -11.13 -1.67 5.80
N LYS A 62 -11.21 -2.01 4.52
CA LYS A 62 -12.40 -1.78 3.70
C LYS A 62 -13.62 -2.54 4.24
N ASP A 63 -13.42 -3.75 4.72
CA ASP A 63 -14.47 -4.67 5.21
C ASP A 63 -14.79 -4.50 6.71
N SER A 64 -14.22 -3.49 7.37
CA SER A 64 -14.32 -3.33 8.82
C SER A 64 -15.64 -2.68 9.28
N ASP A 65 -16.21 -3.22 10.37
CA ASP A 65 -17.52 -2.82 10.91
C ASP A 65 -17.53 -1.48 11.67
N THR A 66 -16.37 -1.02 12.15
CA THR A 66 -16.25 0.22 12.94
C THR A 66 -15.21 1.17 12.37
N LYS A 67 -15.41 2.48 12.59
CA LYS A 67 -14.48 3.51 12.08
C LYS A 67 -13.10 3.39 12.75
N GLU A 68 -13.07 3.02 14.02
CA GLU A 68 -11.86 2.86 14.83
C GLU A 68 -11.02 1.70 14.32
N ARG A 69 -11.64 0.52 14.17
CA ARG A 69 -10.97 -0.68 13.64
C ARG A 69 -10.53 -0.46 12.19
N LYS A 70 -11.35 0.19 11.39
CA LYS A 70 -11.00 0.60 10.02
C LYS A 70 -9.76 1.50 10.03
N HIS A 71 -9.71 2.51 10.89
CA HIS A 71 -8.55 3.40 11.00
C HIS A 71 -7.29 2.65 11.40
N GLU A 72 -7.34 1.83 12.46
CA GLU A 72 -6.20 1.03 12.93
C GLU A 72 -5.66 0.10 11.83
N ILE A 73 -6.55 -0.62 11.14
CA ILE A 73 -6.15 -1.53 10.06
C ILE A 73 -5.54 -0.76 8.88
N ARG A 74 -6.05 0.43 8.55
CA ARG A 74 -5.44 1.26 7.50
C ARG A 74 -4.08 1.80 7.91
N GLN A 75 -3.86 2.12 9.18
CA GLN A 75 -2.51 2.47 9.66
C GLN A 75 -1.54 1.31 9.50
N LYS A 76 -1.97 0.07 9.77
CA LYS A 76 -1.17 -1.14 9.47
C LYS A 76 -0.86 -1.25 7.98
N ALA A 77 -1.86 -1.09 7.12
CA ALA A 77 -1.67 -1.12 5.67
C ALA A 77 -0.63 -0.08 5.20
N LYS A 78 -0.78 1.17 5.67
CA LYS A 78 0.12 2.27 5.36
C LYS A 78 1.56 1.97 5.82
N ALA A 79 1.73 1.54 7.06
CA ALA A 79 3.03 1.19 7.61
C ALA A 79 3.70 0.04 6.82
N SER A 80 2.94 -0.99 6.45
CA SER A 80 3.46 -2.09 5.63
C SER A 80 3.92 -1.60 4.25
N PHE A 81 3.13 -0.81 3.54
CA PHE A 81 3.57 -0.29 2.24
C PHE A 81 4.77 0.66 2.37
N GLN A 82 4.81 1.51 3.41
CA GLN A 82 5.95 2.39 3.68
C GLN A 82 7.24 1.59 3.90
N LYS A 83 7.17 0.51 4.68
CA LYS A 83 8.32 -0.38 4.89
C LYS A 83 8.75 -1.10 3.61
N ALA A 84 7.79 -1.47 2.76
CA ALA A 84 8.07 -2.05 1.46
C ALA A 84 8.88 -1.10 0.56
N VAL A 85 8.48 0.18 0.47
CA VAL A 85 9.20 1.17 -0.35
C VAL A 85 10.47 1.72 0.31
N GLU A 86 10.59 1.61 1.63
CA GLU A 86 11.85 1.86 2.35
C GLU A 86 12.92 0.84 1.94
N TYR A 87 12.56 -0.45 1.95
CA TYR A 87 13.49 -1.52 1.57
C TYR A 87 13.68 -1.67 0.06
N ARG A 88 12.68 -1.33 -0.74
CA ARG A 88 12.79 -1.32 -2.20
C ARG A 88 12.04 -0.13 -2.81
N PRO A 89 12.70 1.02 -3.00
CA PRO A 89 12.09 2.22 -3.57
C PRO A 89 11.49 2.03 -4.97
N GLY A 90 12.04 1.09 -5.76
CA GLY A 90 11.54 0.69 -7.08
C GLY A 90 10.29 -0.21 -7.06
N LEU A 91 9.76 -0.58 -5.88
CA LEU A 91 8.57 -1.44 -5.79
C LEU A 91 7.29 -0.64 -6.09
N GLY A 92 7.00 -0.41 -7.36
CA GLY A 92 5.88 0.42 -7.82
C GLY A 92 4.51 -0.03 -7.32
N THR A 93 4.30 -1.34 -7.10
CA THR A 93 3.06 -1.89 -6.54
C THR A 93 2.76 -1.31 -5.15
N ALA A 94 3.77 -1.16 -4.29
CA ALA A 94 3.60 -0.59 -2.96
C ALA A 94 3.27 0.91 -3.00
N TRP A 95 3.91 1.66 -3.91
CA TRP A 95 3.61 3.08 -4.13
C TRP A 95 2.17 3.29 -4.65
N VAL A 96 1.73 2.49 -5.62
CA VAL A 96 0.35 2.56 -6.13
C VAL A 96 -0.65 2.22 -5.04
N ASN A 97 -0.38 1.19 -4.24
CA ASN A 97 -1.29 0.83 -3.15
C ASN A 97 -1.34 1.89 -2.04
N LEU A 98 -0.23 2.59 -1.75
CA LEU A 98 -0.23 3.78 -0.89
C LEU A 98 -1.12 4.88 -1.45
N ALA A 99 -1.01 5.19 -2.74
CA ALA A 99 -1.86 6.19 -3.39
C ALA A 99 -3.34 5.83 -3.26
N LEU A 100 -3.71 4.58 -3.55
CA LEU A 100 -5.08 4.10 -3.45
C LEU A 100 -5.62 4.15 -2.01
N LEU A 101 -4.79 3.77 -1.04
CA LEU A 101 -5.14 3.83 0.39
C LEU A 101 -5.38 5.27 0.84
N LEU A 102 -4.51 6.21 0.46
CA LEU A 102 -4.66 7.63 0.77
C LEU A 102 -5.94 8.21 0.16
N LEU A 103 -6.23 7.89 -1.10
CA LEU A 103 -7.46 8.34 -1.76
C LEU A 103 -8.72 7.79 -1.06
N ALA A 104 -8.69 6.52 -0.63
CA ALA A 104 -9.77 5.92 0.12
C ALA A 104 -9.97 6.58 1.49
N GLU A 105 -8.89 6.87 2.22
CA GLU A 105 -8.94 7.60 3.48
C GLU A 105 -9.45 9.03 3.31
N GLY A 106 -8.97 9.74 2.28
CA GLY A 106 -9.44 11.08 1.94
C GLY A 106 -10.93 11.10 1.67
N LYS A 107 -11.45 10.14 0.90
CA LYS A 107 -12.88 10.04 0.61
C LYS A 107 -13.73 9.80 1.86
N ASP A 108 -13.24 9.00 2.81
CA ASP A 108 -13.96 8.71 4.05
C ASP A 108 -13.92 9.88 5.05
N ASN A 109 -12.80 10.62 5.07
CA ASN A 109 -12.53 11.68 6.05
C ASN A 109 -12.84 13.08 5.52
N SER A 110 -13.17 13.24 4.23
CA SER A 110 -13.10 14.54 3.56
C SER A 110 -13.97 15.60 4.21
N GLY A 111 -15.07 15.26 4.89
CA GLY A 111 -15.86 16.20 5.72
C GLY A 111 -16.26 17.53 5.05
N TYR A 112 -16.08 17.64 3.72
CA TYR A 112 -16.07 18.86 2.91
C TYR A 112 -14.91 19.86 3.16
N ASP A 113 -13.84 19.49 3.88
CA ASP A 113 -12.62 20.30 4.01
C ASP A 113 -11.74 20.21 2.74
N ALA A 114 -11.85 21.23 1.91
CA ALA A 114 -11.10 21.35 0.66
C ALA A 114 -9.57 21.35 0.85
N PHE A 115 -9.06 21.83 1.99
CA PHE A 115 -7.62 21.83 2.27
C PHE A 115 -7.12 20.43 2.61
N ALA A 116 -7.85 19.71 3.45
CA ALA A 116 -7.55 18.31 3.77
C ALA A 116 -7.60 17.43 2.51
N VAL A 117 -8.62 17.63 1.66
CA VAL A 117 -8.73 16.92 0.36
C VAL A 117 -7.53 17.24 -0.53
N GLU A 118 -7.15 18.50 -0.67
CA GLU A 118 -6.00 18.87 -1.50
C GLU A 118 -4.69 18.24 -1.02
N LYS A 119 -4.47 18.20 0.30
CA LYS A 119 -3.30 17.56 0.89
C LYS A 119 -3.26 16.07 0.54
N VAL A 120 -4.37 15.36 0.71
CA VAL A 120 -4.46 13.93 0.37
C VAL A 120 -4.20 13.69 -1.12
N LEU A 121 -4.79 14.52 -1.99
CA LEU A 121 -4.59 14.40 -3.44
C LEU A 121 -3.13 14.61 -3.83
N LYS A 122 -2.44 15.60 -3.23
CA LYS A 122 -1.00 15.83 -3.46
C LYS A 122 -0.14 14.66 -2.99
N GLU A 123 -0.42 14.11 -1.80
CA GLU A 123 0.30 12.95 -1.27
C GLU A 123 0.09 11.70 -2.14
N ALA A 124 -1.15 11.43 -2.57
CA ALA A 124 -1.46 10.32 -3.47
C ALA A 124 -0.80 10.49 -4.85
N ARG A 125 -0.78 11.71 -5.38
CA ARG A 125 -0.10 12.04 -6.65
C ARG A 125 1.40 11.78 -6.57
N SER A 126 2.04 12.23 -5.48
CA SER A 126 3.46 11.98 -5.23
C SER A 126 3.79 10.48 -5.18
N CYS A 127 2.94 9.67 -4.55
CA CYS A 127 3.08 8.21 -4.57
C CYS A 127 3.00 7.65 -6.01
N CYS A 128 2.07 8.14 -6.83
CA CYS A 128 1.97 7.72 -8.23
C CYS A 128 3.22 8.12 -9.03
N GLU A 129 3.77 9.32 -8.81
CA GLU A 129 5.00 9.77 -9.48
C GLU A 129 6.20 8.88 -9.11
N ARG A 130 6.30 8.47 -7.85
CA ARG A 130 7.31 7.48 -7.42
C ARG A 130 7.12 6.14 -8.14
N ALA A 131 5.89 5.68 -8.31
CA ALA A 131 5.58 4.48 -9.10
C ALA A 131 5.87 4.64 -10.60
N LEU A 132 5.97 5.86 -11.14
CA LEU A 132 6.36 6.09 -12.55
C LEU A 132 7.87 6.19 -12.75
N GLY A 133 8.65 6.24 -11.68
CA GLY A 133 10.11 6.36 -11.72
C GLY A 133 10.75 5.23 -12.53
N MET A 134 11.95 5.51 -13.09
CA MET A 134 12.69 4.56 -13.94
C MET A 134 13.09 3.26 -13.21
N GLU A 135 13.09 3.29 -11.89
CA GLU A 135 13.37 2.13 -11.03
C GLU A 135 12.14 1.23 -10.82
N ASN A 136 10.96 1.59 -11.35
CA ASN A 136 9.79 0.74 -11.20
C ASN A 136 9.91 -0.56 -12.02
N GLU A 137 9.89 -1.68 -11.30
CA GLU A 137 10.01 -3.04 -11.83
C GLU A 137 8.71 -3.56 -12.48
N ASP A 138 7.54 -2.97 -12.17
CA ASP A 138 6.23 -3.48 -12.60
C ASP A 138 5.49 -2.53 -13.56
N LYS A 139 5.37 -2.98 -14.81
CA LYS A 139 4.61 -2.30 -15.87
C LYS A 139 3.14 -2.10 -15.53
N ARG A 140 2.51 -3.01 -14.78
CA ARG A 140 1.08 -2.87 -14.42
C ARG A 140 0.89 -1.73 -13.42
N SER A 141 1.73 -1.68 -12.40
CA SER A 141 1.77 -0.57 -11.44
C SER A 141 2.08 0.75 -12.13
N TRP A 142 2.99 0.76 -13.09
CA TRP A 142 3.27 1.95 -13.90
C TRP A 142 2.00 2.45 -14.64
N GLN A 143 1.30 1.56 -15.33
CA GLN A 143 0.08 1.90 -16.07
C GLN A 143 -1.03 2.42 -15.14
N LEU A 144 -1.20 1.77 -13.98
CA LEU A 144 -2.19 2.16 -13.00
C LEU A 144 -1.85 3.51 -12.37
N ALA A 145 -0.58 3.76 -12.02
CA ALA A 145 -0.11 5.05 -11.53
C ALA A 145 -0.38 6.18 -12.53
N ASN A 146 -0.10 5.95 -13.83
CA ASN A 146 -0.34 6.93 -14.88
C ASN A 146 -1.83 7.27 -15.02
N LYS A 147 -2.70 6.26 -14.91
CA LYS A 147 -4.15 6.47 -14.89
C LYS A 147 -4.58 7.29 -13.67
N LEU A 148 -4.11 6.90 -12.48
CA LEU A 148 -4.45 7.56 -11.21
C LEU A 148 -4.04 9.04 -11.19
N ILE A 149 -2.90 9.40 -11.77
CA ILE A 149 -2.49 10.81 -11.90
C ILE A 149 -3.54 11.62 -12.68
N GLY A 150 -4.03 11.08 -13.80
CA GLY A 150 -5.09 11.74 -14.57
C GLY A 150 -6.37 11.94 -13.75
N ASP A 151 -6.78 10.92 -13.00
CA ASP A 151 -7.97 10.99 -12.13
C ASP A 151 -7.76 12.02 -11.00
N ILE A 152 -6.58 12.04 -10.36
CA ILE A 152 -6.23 12.98 -9.29
C ILE A 152 -6.20 14.42 -9.82
N ASP A 153 -5.63 14.67 -11.00
CA ASP A 153 -5.56 16.00 -11.59
C ASP A 153 -6.98 16.56 -11.87
N VAL A 154 -7.93 15.69 -12.27
CA VAL A 154 -9.34 16.06 -12.40
C VAL A 154 -9.95 16.42 -11.04
N MET A 155 -9.72 15.60 -10.01
CA MET A 155 -10.22 15.86 -8.65
C MET A 155 -9.64 17.16 -8.06
N MET A 156 -8.35 17.44 -8.28
CA MET A 156 -7.72 18.69 -7.81
C MET A 156 -8.33 19.92 -8.46
N LYS A 157 -8.64 19.87 -9.77
CA LYS A 157 -9.34 20.95 -10.48
C LYS A 157 -10.73 21.18 -9.89
N GLN A 158 -11.49 20.12 -9.66
CA GLN A 158 -12.83 20.21 -9.05
C GLN A 158 -12.77 20.81 -7.64
N ASN A 159 -11.80 20.38 -6.82
CA ASN A 159 -11.61 20.89 -5.46
C ASN A 159 -11.25 22.39 -5.45
N ASN A 160 -10.47 22.87 -6.43
CA ASN A 160 -10.14 24.29 -6.55
C ASN A 160 -11.34 25.16 -7.00
N VAL A 161 -12.27 24.62 -7.79
CA VAL A 161 -13.51 25.32 -8.17
C VAL A 161 -14.46 25.48 -6.97
N GLN A 162 -14.39 24.59 -5.98
CA GLN A 162 -15.23 24.63 -4.78
C GLN A 162 -14.70 25.56 -3.68
N LYS A 163 -13.50 26.14 -3.82
CA LYS A 163 -13.01 27.17 -2.91
C LYS A 163 -13.75 28.48 -3.23
N PRO A 164 -14.60 29.03 -2.33
CA PRO A 164 -15.08 30.39 -2.53
C PRO A 164 -13.87 31.32 -2.57
N PHE A 165 -13.89 32.30 -3.47
CA PHE A 165 -12.92 33.40 -3.47
C PHE A 165 -12.87 33.98 -2.05
N GLN A 166 -11.74 33.78 -1.36
CA GLN A 166 -11.48 34.43 -0.07
C GLN A 166 -11.34 35.93 -0.28
#